data_AF-A0A960FQG2-F1
#
_entry.id   AF-A0A960FQG2-F1
#
_cell.length_a   1.000
_cell.length_b   1.000
_cell.length_c   1.000
_cell.angle_alpha   90.00
_cell.angle_beta   90.00
_cell.angle_gamma   90.00
#
_symmetry.space_group_name_H-M   'P 1'
#
loop_
_entity.id
_entity.type
_entity.pdbx_description
1 polymer ?
#
loop_
_entity_poly.entity_id
_entity_poly.type
_entity_poly.pdbx_seq_one_letter_code
_entity_poly.pdbx_strand_id
1 'polypeptide(L)'
;MPSPLLETVAWLSLGLAMLCAAAILVDILAFGYRQPMGVMEWVWPITALYLGPLGLAFYWRVGRRRTERYQADHGEQHFPDWVRMGVASTHCGGGCTLGDIVAET
;
A
#
# COMPACT_ATOMS: atom_id res chain seq x y z
N MET A 1 -28.70 0.17 22.51
CA MET A 1 -27.34 0.54 22.95
C MET A 1 -26.42 -0.57 22.50
N PRO A 2 -25.50 -0.34 21.54
CA PRO A 2 -24.55 -1.38 21.15
C PRO A 2 -23.81 -1.86 22.41
N SER A 3 -23.52 -3.16 22.50
CA SER A 3 -22.81 -3.68 23.66
C SER A 3 -21.41 -3.05 23.73
N PRO A 4 -20.91 -2.66 24.92
CA PRO A 4 -19.62 -1.97 25.08
C PRO A 4 -18.43 -2.76 24.52
N LEU A 5 -18.59 -4.08 24.37
CA LEU A 5 -17.64 -4.97 23.71
C LEU A 5 -17.42 -4.63 22.23
N LEU A 6 -18.49 -4.40 21.46
CA LEU A 6 -18.39 -4.10 20.02
C LEU A 6 -17.67 -2.77 19.78
N GLU A 7 -17.98 -1.77 20.61
CA GLU A 7 -17.34 -0.46 20.55
C GLU A 7 -15.85 -0.55 20.87
N THR A 8 -15.48 -1.30 21.91
CA THR A 8 -14.08 -1.49 22.29
C THR A 8 -13.29 -2.24 21.20
N VAL A 9 -13.87 -3.28 20.61
CA VAL A 9 -13.24 -4.04 19.52
C VAL A 9 -13.07 -3.16 18.28
N ALA A 10 -14.05 -2.31 17.96
CA ALA A 10 -13.96 -1.38 16.84
C ALA A 10 -12.80 -0.37 17.03
N TRP A 11 -12.71 0.28 18.20
CA TRP A 11 -11.62 1.21 18.50
C TRP A 11 -10.24 0.55 18.48
N LEU A 12 -10.12 -0.67 19.04
CA LEU A 12 -8.88 -1.45 18.99
C LEU A 12 -8.50 -1.81 17.55
N SER A 13 -9.46 -2.25 16.74
CA SER A 13 -9.23 -2.56 15.32
C SER A 13 -8.78 -1.32 14.53
N LEU A 14 -9.40 -0.16 14.80
CA LEU A 14 -9.07 1.10 14.13
C LEU A 14 -7.68 1.60 14.54
N GLY A 15 -7.36 1.53 15.84
CA GLY A 15 -6.04 1.87 16.36
C GLY A 15 -4.95 0.97 15.79
N LEU A 16 -5.20 -0.33 15.68
CA LEU A 16 -4.27 -1.28 15.07
C LEU A 16 -4.04 -0.98 13.58
N ALA A 17 -5.10 -0.69 12.82
CA ALA A 17 -4.98 -0.33 11.41
C ALA A 17 -4.17 0.96 11.21
N MET A 18 -4.41 1.98 12.03
CA MET A 18 -3.61 3.21 12.06
C MET A 18 -2.14 2.93 12.37
N LEU A 19 -1.86 2.05 13.35
CA LEU A 19 -0.50 1.66 13.71
C LEU A 19 0.21 0.95 12.54
N CYS A 20 -0.49 0.05 11.84
CA CYS A 20 0.04 -0.63 10.66
C CYS A 20 0.35 0.35 9.52
N ALA A 21 -0.56 1.29 9.23
CA ALA A 21 -0.35 2.31 8.21
C ALA A 21 0.82 3.22 8.54
N ALA A 22 0.92 3.68 9.79
CA ALA A 22 2.05 4.48 10.26
C ALA A 22 3.38 3.72 10.18
N ALA A 23 3.39 2.43 10.53
CA ALA A 23 4.60 1.60 10.44
C ALA A 23 5.12 1.48 8.99
N ILE A 24 4.22 1.31 8.01
CA ILE A 24 4.60 1.32 6.59
C ILE A 24 5.15 2.68 6.18
N LEU A 25 4.50 3.77 6.59
CA LEU A 25 4.92 5.13 6.25
C LEU A 25 6.31 5.44 6.79
N VAL A 26 6.59 5.04 8.04
CA VAL A 26 7.91 5.16 8.67
C VAL A 26 8.94 4.27 7.96
N ASP A 27 8.59 3.04 7.57
CA ASP A 27 9.49 2.17 6.80
C ASP A 27 9.90 2.79 5.45
N ILE A 28 8.95 3.42 4.75
CA ILE A 28 9.22 4.08 3.47
C ILE A 28 10.04 5.36 3.66
N LEU A 29 9.60 6.26 4.57
CA LEU A 29 10.20 7.59 4.72
C LEU A 29 11.49 7.60 5.55
N ALA A 30 11.53 6.87 6.67
CA ALA A 30 12.66 6.91 7.61
C ALA A 30 13.75 5.90 7.26
N PHE A 31 13.38 4.70 6.78
CA PHE A 31 14.36 3.68 6.38
C PHE A 31 14.71 3.75 4.89
N GLY A 32 14.04 4.63 4.14
CA GLY A 32 14.35 4.91 2.74
C GLY A 32 14.00 3.76 1.81
N TYR A 33 12.99 2.95 2.15
CA TYR A 33 12.47 1.91 1.25
C TYR A 33 11.54 2.48 0.16
N ARG A 34 12.00 3.53 -0.53
CA ARG A 34 11.25 4.24 -1.57
C ARG A 34 10.83 3.32 -2.71
N GLN A 35 9.55 3.37 -3.06
CA GLN A 35 9.01 2.57 -4.15
C GLN A 35 9.39 3.22 -5.50
N PRO A 36 9.61 2.43 -6.57
CA PRO A 36 9.96 2.96 -7.89
C PRO A 36 8.85 3.83 -8.50
N MET A 37 7.59 3.64 -8.06
CA MET A 37 6.45 4.47 -8.43
C MET A 37 5.90 5.18 -7.19
N GLY A 38 5.95 6.52 -7.17
CA GLY A 38 5.52 7.34 -6.03
C GLY A 38 4.06 7.13 -5.60
N VAL A 39 3.17 6.73 -6.53
CA VAL A 39 1.78 6.35 -6.20
C VAL A 39 1.74 5.21 -5.18
N MET A 40 2.67 4.25 -5.29
CA MET A 40 2.69 3.08 -4.42
C MET A 40 3.03 3.45 -2.95
N GLU A 41 3.76 4.55 -2.72
CA GLU A 41 4.06 5.06 -1.37
C GLU A 41 2.78 5.44 -0.60
N TRP A 42 1.72 5.84 -1.31
CA TRP A 42 0.41 6.13 -0.73
C TRP A 42 -0.52 4.91 -0.70
N VAL A 43 -0.46 4.06 -1.74
CA VAL A 43 -1.30 2.86 -1.82
C VAL A 43 -1.04 1.91 -0.65
N TRP A 44 0.22 1.72 -0.25
CA TRP A 44 0.56 0.79 0.84
C TRP A 44 -0.02 1.18 2.21
N PRO A 45 0.12 2.43 2.69
CA PRO A 45 -0.55 2.92 3.90
C PRO A 45 -2.07 2.82 3.83
N ILE A 46 -2.67 3.20 2.70
CA ILE A 46 -4.12 3.11 2.50
C ILE A 46 -4.56 1.64 2.60
N THR A 47 -3.79 0.72 2.01
CA THR A 47 -4.03 -0.72 2.09
C THR A 47 -4.01 -1.23 3.52
N ALA A 48 -3.01 -0.82 4.31
CA ALA A 48 -2.96 -1.17 5.73
C ALA A 48 -4.06 -0.51 6.56
N LEU A 49 -4.64 0.60 6.14
CA LEU A 49 -5.74 1.24 6.84
C LEU A 49 -7.03 0.41 6.79
N TYR A 50 -7.32 -0.24 5.66
CA TYR A 50 -8.54 -1.05 5.52
C TYR A 50 -8.31 -2.56 5.75
N LEU A 51 -7.13 -3.09 5.44
CA LEU A 51 -6.76 -4.50 5.68
C LEU A 51 -6.04 -4.71 7.03
N GLY A 52 -5.64 -3.62 7.71
CA GLY A 52 -4.90 -3.69 8.97
C GLY A 52 -3.59 -4.49 8.85
N PRO A 53 -3.35 -5.49 9.71
CA PRO A 53 -2.13 -6.27 9.71
C PRO A 53 -1.91 -7.10 8.43
N LEU A 54 -2.98 -7.47 7.72
CA LEU A 54 -2.87 -8.15 6.43
C LEU A 54 -2.23 -7.24 5.37
N GLY A 55 -2.55 -5.94 5.39
CA GLY A 55 -1.93 -4.95 4.51
C GLY A 55 -0.43 -4.79 4.79
N LEU A 56 -0.04 -4.84 6.07
CA LEU A 56 1.36 -4.82 6.48
C LEU A 56 2.12 -6.09 6.02
N ALA A 57 1.51 -7.27 6.17
CA ALA A 57 2.10 -8.51 5.68
C ALA A 57 2.29 -8.48 4.15
N PHE A 58 1.32 -7.93 3.41
CA PHE A 58 1.40 -7.76 1.96
C PHE A 58 2.50 -6.76 1.58
N TYR A 59 2.65 -5.67 2.33
CA TYR A 59 3.75 -4.72 2.15
C TYR A 59 5.11 -5.38 2.32
N TRP A 60 5.34 -6.16 3.37
CA TRP A 60 6.62 -6.85 3.54
C TRP A 60 6.89 -7.91 2.48
N ARG A 61 5.86 -8.62 2.01
CA ARG A 61 6.02 -9.70 1.03
C ARG A 61 6.22 -9.18 -0.40
N VAL A 62 5.57 -8.07 -0.77
CA VAL A 62 5.53 -7.58 -2.16
C VAL A 62 6.04 -6.16 -2.28
N GLY A 63 5.59 -5.25 -1.41
CA GLY A 63 5.97 -3.83 -1.43
C GLY A 63 7.46 -3.62 -1.19
N ARG A 64 7.95 -4.01 -0.03
CA ARG A 64 9.35 -3.83 0.38
C ARG A 64 10.33 -4.53 -0.57
N ARG A 65 9.93 -5.66 -1.17
CA ARG A 65 10.75 -6.38 -2.16
C ARG A 65 10.90 -5.64 -3.49
N ARG A 66 9.97 -4.75 -3.83
CA ARG A 66 10.03 -3.90 -5.04
C ARG A 66 10.90 -2.67 -4.89
N THR A 67 11.26 -2.28 -3.68
CA THR A 67 12.11 -1.12 -3.41
C THR A 67 13.49 -1.30 -4.06
N GLU A 68 14.02 -0.25 -4.69
CA GLU A 68 15.38 -0.22 -5.26
C GLU A 68 16.45 -0.68 -4.26
N ARG A 69 16.40 -0.18 -3.02
CA ARG A 69 17.32 -0.59 -1.94
C ARG A 69 17.29 -2.08 -1.65
N TYR A 70 16.11 -2.73 -1.69
CA TYR A 70 16.01 -4.18 -1.46
C TYR A 70 16.57 -4.96 -2.66
N GLN A 71 16.26 -4.50 -3.88
CA GLN A 71 16.78 -5.12 -5.11
C GLN A 71 18.29 -4.93 -5.28
N ALA A 72 18.85 -3.82 -4.79
CA ALA A 72 20.30 -3.59 -4.80
C ALA A 72 21.04 -4.59 -3.90
N ASP A 73 20.41 -5.02 -2.80
CA ASP A 73 21.01 -5.95 -1.84
C ASP A 73 20.73 -7.42 -2.17
N HIS A 74 19.56 -7.74 -2.74
CA HIS A 74 19.08 -9.11 -2.99
C HIS A 74 18.93 -9.48 -4.48
N GLY A 75 19.27 -8.57 -5.40
CA GLY A 75 19.07 -8.73 -6.84
C GLY A 75 17.63 -8.47 -7.32
N GLU A 76 17.46 -8.39 -8.64
CA GLU A 76 16.14 -8.17 -9.26
C GLU A 76 15.13 -9.23 -8.81
N GLN A 77 13.98 -8.77 -8.34
CA GLN A 77 12.91 -9.64 -7.86
C GLN A 77 11.92 -9.88 -9.01
N HIS A 78 11.74 -11.15 -9.39
CA HIS A 78 10.72 -11.53 -10.37
C HIS A 78 9.34 -11.58 -9.71
N PHE A 79 8.44 -10.71 -10.15
CA PHE A 79 7.04 -10.73 -9.73
C PHE A 79 6.21 -11.57 -10.71
N PRO A 80 5.20 -12.32 -10.23
CA PRO A 80 4.34 -13.10 -11.10
C PRO A 80 3.53 -12.18 -12.04
N ASP A 81 3.27 -12.66 -13.25
CA ASP A 81 2.75 -11.83 -14.34
C ASP A 81 1.40 -11.17 -14.04
N TRP A 82 0.54 -11.80 -13.25
CA TRP A 82 -0.74 -11.21 -12.85
C TRP A 82 -0.57 -9.90 -12.06
N VAL A 83 0.50 -9.75 -11.27
CA VAL A 83 0.81 -8.50 -10.55
C VAL A 83 1.24 -7.41 -11.53
N ARG A 84 2.04 -7.79 -12.53
CA ARG A 84 2.52 -6.86 -13.56
C ARG A 84 1.36 -6.38 -14.44
N MET A 85 0.48 -7.30 -14.83
CA MET A 85 -0.74 -6.99 -15.58
C MET A 85 -1.69 -6.11 -14.77
N GLY A 86 -1.89 -6.40 -13.48
CA GLY A 86 -2.69 -5.53 -12.60
C GLY A 86 -2.16 -4.10 -12.56
N VAL A 87 -0.85 -3.92 -12.39
CA VAL A 87 -0.20 -2.60 -12.38
C VAL A 87 -0.35 -1.89 -13.73
N ALA A 88 -0.15 -2.60 -14.84
CA ALA A 88 -0.31 -2.04 -16.18
C ALA A 88 -1.74 -1.57 -16.47
N SER A 89 -2.73 -2.38 -16.06
CA SER A 89 -4.15 -2.03 -16.18
C SER A 89 -4.51 -0.80 -15.35
N THR A 90 -4.02 -0.71 -14.10
CA THR A 90 -4.25 0.46 -13.24
C THR A 90 -3.60 1.72 -13.81
N HIS A 91 -2.41 1.60 -14.42
CA HIS A 91 -1.74 2.73 -15.05
C HIS A 91 -2.52 3.26 -16.26
N CYS A 92 -2.98 2.36 -17.16
CA CYS A 92 -3.77 2.77 -18.32
C CYS A 92 -5.14 3.32 -17.91
N GLY A 93 -5.86 2.61 -17.04
CA GLY A 93 -7.18 3.03 -16.56
C GLY A 93 -7.12 4.36 -15.80
N GLY A 94 -6.13 4.53 -14.91
CA GLY A 94 -5.93 5.78 -14.18
C GLY A 94 -5.62 6.97 -15.09
N GLY A 95 -4.84 6.76 -16.15
CA GLY A 95 -4.58 7.78 -17.17
C GLY A 95 -5.85 8.20 -17.92
N CYS A 96 -6.69 7.23 -18.30
CA CYS A 96 -7.98 7.51 -18.94
C CYS A 96 -8.91 8.32 -18.01
N THR A 97 -9.09 7.88 -16.76
CA THR A 97 -9.96 8.59 -15.80
C THR A 97 -9.46 10.01 -15.51
N LEU A 98 -8.14 10.23 -15.39
CA LEU A 98 -7.59 11.58 -15.26
C LEU A 98 -7.84 12.44 -16.50
N GLY A 99 -7.74 11.85 -17.69
CA GLY A 99 -8.05 12.54 -18.96
C GLY A 99 -9.50 13.00 -19.03
N ASP A 100 -10.45 12.14 -18.64
CA ASP A 100 -11.88 12.49 -18.60
C ASP A 100 -12.16 13.64 -17.63
N ILE A 101 -11.57 13.60 -16.42
CA ILE A 101 -11.73 14.68 -15.42
C ILE A 101 -11.21 16.02 -15.95
N VAL A 102 -10.05 16.04 -16.61
CA VAL A 102 -9.45 17.28 -17.13
C VAL A 102 -10.21 17.80 -18.36
N ALA A 103 -10.79 16.92 -19.17
CA ALA A 103 -11.59 17.32 -20.34
C ALA A 103 -12.96 17.90 -19.95
N GLU A 104 -13.52 17.47 -18.82
CA GLU A 104 -14.78 17.98 -18.27
C GLU A 104 -14.63 19.29 -17.47
N THR A 105 -13.40 19.71 -17.13
CA THR A 105 -13.10 21.01 -16.48
C THR A 105 -12.76 22.10 -17.47
#